data_AF-A0A419W9Y7-F1
#
_entry.id   AF-A0A419W9Y7-F1
#
_cell.length_a   1.000
_cell.length_b   1.000
_cell.length_c   1.000
_cell.angle_alpha   90.00
_cell.angle_beta   90.00
_cell.angle_gamma   90.00
#
_symmetry.space_group_name_H-M   'P 1'
#
loop_
_entity.id
_entity.type
_entity.pdbx_description
1 polymer ?
#
loop_
_entity_poly.entity_id
_entity_poly.type
_entity_poly.pdbx_seq_one_letter_code
_entity_poly.pdbx_strand_id
1 'polypeptide(L)'
;MHKCRQIISFLIFCCLALSGAAQGNEAVFLNRRFSFSEEGESLDRVLERISELAGINFSYDPTLVDTEQSIDANYVNKSLQFILSDLLGPEFTFQELGNQIVIRLEESSFDLVPDSEEYQIFSGLIMDREFNEPIPYASVSILDKAFGTITNTEGKFELKIPPKYQHEMIVVSCLGYQRELLDSTLLPAENLLITLNPINIRLKEIKVRAIKPMWVMEQMVDHIPLNYPKQSRLMTAFYREVLTQDDAYINVSEAVLEVLKAPYNIPFRDDRIRFIKGRKSADVEAFQWVDFKMQGGPYYTNQLDVVKTMDSFLDQTYWTDYKYEAGSMVDYLGRPTYVIYFSPNGKKDFLTYEGKLFIDQENFALVHAEFSLSKYGMRMARETLIRKKPRGFFVRALGLHYQVSYRKTGELWYLNSAQSSASFRVRNREDNVNSVFHSVSDLLITKHEPTRLRRFPKEEQLNSSDIFTEIISDYDPEFWGSYNIIQPTDDLRKAIRALGVESGNNQTQ
;
A
#
# COMPACT_ATOMS: atom_id res chain seq x y z
N MET A 1 17.65 56.31 -11.62
CA MET A 1 16.58 55.64 -10.86
C MET A 1 16.61 54.15 -11.22
N HIS A 2 16.86 53.32 -10.20
CA HIS A 2 16.76 51.84 -10.03
C HIS A 2 16.50 50.92 -11.25
N LYS A 3 17.03 49.69 -11.35
CA LYS A 3 18.06 48.87 -10.66
C LYS A 3 18.12 47.54 -11.47
N CYS A 4 19.34 47.03 -11.71
CA CYS A 4 19.75 45.64 -11.53
C CYS A 4 18.87 44.46 -12.05
N ARG A 5 19.37 43.70 -13.05
CA ARG A 5 19.27 42.22 -13.05
C ARG A 5 20.16 41.54 -14.11
N GLN A 6 21.12 40.76 -13.58
CA GLN A 6 21.56 39.42 -14.03
C GLN A 6 22.34 39.26 -15.34
N ILE A 7 23.65 39.43 -15.19
CA ILE A 7 24.67 38.57 -15.81
C ILE A 7 24.75 37.29 -14.97
N ILE A 8 24.62 36.11 -15.57
CA ILE A 8 25.36 34.87 -15.28
C ILE A 8 25.05 33.91 -16.44
N SER A 9 26.05 33.69 -17.28
CA SER A 9 26.12 32.65 -18.28
C SER A 9 27.44 31.91 -18.06
N PHE A 10 27.42 30.60 -18.30
CA PHE A 10 28.57 29.69 -18.46
C PHE A 10 29.36 29.26 -17.20
N LEU A 11 29.21 27.99 -16.83
CA LEU A 11 30.27 26.96 -16.99
C LEU A 11 29.75 25.56 -16.64
N ILE A 12 29.27 24.87 -17.68
CA ILE A 12 29.22 23.41 -17.78
C ILE A 12 30.67 22.97 -18.00
N PHE A 13 31.27 22.23 -17.06
CA PHE A 13 32.61 21.69 -17.22
C PHE A 13 32.54 20.18 -17.52
N CYS A 14 33.06 19.85 -18.70
CA CYS A 14 33.26 18.54 -19.29
C CYS A 14 33.73 17.44 -18.32
N CYS A 15 33.06 16.30 -18.41
CA CYS A 15 33.65 14.99 -18.19
C CYS A 15 34.72 14.74 -19.26
N LEU A 16 35.99 14.70 -18.86
CA LEU A 16 37.07 14.11 -19.63
C LEU A 16 37.72 13.02 -18.76
N ALA A 17 37.57 11.78 -19.21
CA ALA A 17 38.22 10.62 -18.63
C ALA A 17 39.74 10.77 -18.77
N LEU A 18 40.42 10.96 -17.64
CA LEU A 18 41.84 10.69 -17.48
C LEU A 18 42.00 9.56 -16.48
N SER A 19 42.42 8.41 -17.00
CA SER A 19 42.99 7.30 -16.28
C SER A 19 44.30 7.75 -15.61
N GLY A 20 44.18 8.29 -14.40
CA GLY A 20 45.27 8.52 -13.47
C GLY A 20 45.22 7.47 -12.36
N ALA A 21 46.35 6.82 -12.08
CA ALA A 21 46.51 5.90 -10.98
C ALA A 21 45.98 6.53 -9.67
N ALA A 22 45.06 5.83 -9.01
CA ALA A 22 44.58 6.18 -7.69
C ALA A 22 45.74 6.13 -6.68
N GLN A 23 46.40 7.27 -6.46
CA GLN A 23 47.05 7.51 -5.18
C GLN A 23 45.92 7.72 -4.17
N GLY A 24 45.82 6.84 -3.18
CA GLY A 24 44.85 6.98 -2.10
C GLY A 24 45.07 8.30 -1.37
N ASN A 25 44.14 9.24 -1.53
CA ASN A 25 44.00 10.34 -0.59
C ASN A 25 43.59 9.70 0.75
N GLU A 26 44.49 9.69 1.73
CA GLU A 26 44.10 9.42 3.12
C GLU A 26 43.04 10.46 3.53
N ALA A 27 41.92 9.98 4.04
CA ALA A 27 40.84 10.83 4.55
C ALA A 27 41.38 11.68 5.72
N VAL A 28 41.43 13.01 5.55
CA VAL A 28 42.10 13.92 6.48
C VAL A 28 41.17 14.32 7.63
N PHE A 29 39.88 14.46 7.38
CA PHE A 29 38.89 14.91 8.36
C PHE A 29 38.22 13.75 9.13
N LEU A 30 37.85 12.67 8.45
CA LEU A 30 37.23 11.46 8.99
C LEU A 30 38.11 10.76 10.03
N ASN A 31 39.43 10.89 9.89
CA ASN A 31 40.40 10.36 10.84
C ASN A 31 40.69 11.28 12.03
N ARG A 32 40.25 12.55 12.01
CA ARG A 32 40.39 13.47 13.16
C ARG A 32 39.56 13.00 14.32
N ARG A 33 40.08 13.22 15.53
CA ARG A 33 39.45 12.77 16.77
C ARG A 33 38.83 13.93 17.52
N PHE A 34 37.64 13.69 18.06
CA PHE A 34 36.85 14.67 18.78
C PHE A 34 36.38 14.13 20.13
N SER A 35 36.13 15.06 21.05
CA SER A 35 35.51 14.80 22.33
C SER A 35 34.40 15.82 22.57
N PHE A 36 33.16 15.37 22.75
CA PHE A 36 32.01 16.20 23.07
C PHE A 36 30.92 15.35 23.72
N SER A 37 29.98 16.01 24.41
CA SER A 37 28.89 15.40 25.14
C SER A 37 27.63 16.25 24.96
N GLU A 38 26.57 15.64 24.47
CA GLU A 38 25.24 16.23 24.30
C GLU A 38 24.19 15.19 24.74
N GLU A 39 23.16 15.61 25.48
CA GLU A 39 22.09 14.73 25.97
C GLU A 39 20.74 15.20 25.41
N GLY A 40 20.00 14.28 24.79
CA GLY A 40 18.65 14.52 24.27
C GLY A 40 18.55 15.49 23.08
N GLU A 41 19.67 15.87 22.46
CA GLU A 41 19.71 16.90 21.41
C GLU A 41 19.39 16.32 20.02
N SER A 42 18.88 17.13 19.09
CA SER A 42 18.54 16.65 17.75
C SER A 42 19.78 16.36 16.90
N LEU A 43 19.70 15.36 16.01
CA LEU A 43 20.85 14.97 15.17
C LEU A 43 21.38 16.13 14.32
N ASP A 44 20.52 17.01 13.78
CA ASP A 44 20.98 18.19 13.04
C ASP A 44 21.85 19.11 13.89
N ARG A 45 21.50 19.33 15.15
CA ARG A 45 22.26 20.13 16.11
C ARG A 45 23.57 19.45 16.49
N VAL A 46 23.57 18.14 16.68
CA VAL A 46 24.78 17.36 16.89
C VAL A 46 25.72 17.47 15.67
N LEU A 47 25.19 17.37 14.45
CA LEU A 47 25.96 17.53 13.21
C LEU A 47 26.45 18.98 13.01
N GLU A 48 25.65 19.99 13.36
CA GLU A 48 26.06 21.40 13.35
C GLU A 48 27.22 21.64 14.33
N ARG A 49 27.15 21.04 15.53
CA ARG A 49 28.23 21.11 16.51
C ARG A 49 29.52 20.46 16.02
N ILE A 50 29.43 19.30 15.39
CA ILE A 50 30.59 18.63 14.77
C ILE A 50 31.14 19.48 13.62
N SER A 51 30.26 20.10 12.82
CA SER A 51 30.61 20.99 11.72
C SER A 51 31.44 22.18 12.22
N GLU A 52 31.04 22.82 13.32
CA GLU A 52 31.78 23.89 13.97
C GLU A 52 33.16 23.43 14.49
N LEU A 53 33.20 22.29 15.21
CA LEU A 53 34.43 21.77 15.83
C LEU A 53 35.46 21.30 14.80
N ALA A 54 35.00 20.68 13.72
CA ALA A 54 35.86 20.13 12.68
C ALA A 54 36.17 21.13 11.57
N GLY A 55 35.39 22.22 11.49
CA GLY A 55 35.49 23.25 10.45
C GLY A 55 35.05 22.74 9.07
N ILE A 56 34.11 21.80 9.00
CA ILE A 56 33.64 21.11 7.78
C ILE A 56 32.12 21.24 7.64
N ASN A 57 31.58 21.04 6.44
CA ASN A 57 30.13 20.98 6.21
C ASN A 57 29.64 19.55 5.96
N PHE A 58 28.40 19.25 6.32
CA PHE A 58 27.75 17.98 5.96
C PHE A 58 26.82 18.17 4.75
N SER A 59 26.77 17.17 3.88
CA SER A 59 25.72 17.04 2.86
C SER A 59 25.17 15.63 2.87
N TYR A 60 23.84 15.53 2.87
CA TYR A 60 23.10 14.29 2.94
C TYR A 60 21.73 14.48 2.31
N ASP A 61 21.10 13.36 1.96
CA ASP A 61 19.69 13.37 1.56
C ASP A 61 18.79 13.42 2.82
N PRO A 62 18.01 14.50 3.03
CA PRO A 62 17.13 14.64 4.19
C PRO A 62 15.91 13.70 4.14
N THR A 63 15.73 12.91 3.08
CA THR A 63 14.73 11.82 3.03
C THR A 63 15.25 10.52 3.64
N LEU A 64 16.57 10.36 3.79
CA LEU A 64 17.24 9.17 4.31
C LEU A 64 17.73 9.33 5.75
N VAL A 65 18.14 10.54 6.16
CA VAL A 65 18.68 10.84 7.50
C VAL A 65 17.60 11.46 8.39
N ASP A 66 17.48 11.00 9.65
CA ASP A 66 16.61 11.63 10.66
C ASP A 66 17.29 12.83 11.29
N THR A 67 17.00 14.03 10.84
CA THR A 67 17.58 15.22 11.48
C THR A 67 16.98 15.50 12.86
N GLU A 68 15.72 15.10 13.07
CA GLU A 68 14.95 15.44 14.26
C GLU A 68 15.03 14.38 15.37
N GLN A 69 15.71 13.25 15.12
CA GLN A 69 15.86 12.25 16.18
C GLN A 69 16.66 12.84 17.34
N SER A 70 16.18 12.59 18.56
CA SER A 70 16.90 12.91 19.79
C SER A 70 18.03 11.90 19.98
N ILE A 71 19.24 12.40 20.23
CA ILE A 71 20.48 11.65 20.34
C ILE A 71 21.16 11.97 21.67
N ASP A 72 21.60 10.92 22.34
CA ASP A 72 22.56 11.01 23.45
C ASP A 72 23.96 10.74 22.92
N ALA A 73 24.72 11.81 22.67
CA ALA A 73 26.05 11.74 22.07
C ALA A 73 27.14 11.91 23.14
N ASN A 74 27.86 10.85 23.46
CA ASN A 74 28.94 10.89 24.45
C ASN A 74 30.24 10.32 23.88
N TYR A 75 31.07 11.19 23.30
CA TYR A 75 32.29 10.79 22.61
C TYR A 75 33.53 11.36 23.29
N VAL A 76 34.51 10.50 23.53
CA VAL A 76 35.83 10.88 24.05
C VAL A 76 36.91 10.32 23.12
N ASN A 77 37.65 11.22 22.48
CA ASN A 77 38.78 10.91 21.61
C ASN A 77 38.44 9.89 20.50
N LYS A 78 37.25 10.01 19.90
CA LYS A 78 36.77 9.12 18.82
C LYS A 78 37.00 9.76 17.45
N SER A 79 37.33 8.96 16.44
CA SER A 79 37.45 9.46 15.08
C SER A 79 36.10 9.92 14.56
N LEU A 80 36.09 10.92 13.69
CA LEU A 80 34.87 11.41 13.07
C LEU A 80 34.15 10.30 12.27
N GLN A 81 34.89 9.42 11.60
CA GLN A 81 34.35 8.22 10.98
C GLN A 81 33.54 7.37 11.97
N PHE A 82 34.10 7.10 13.15
CA PHE A 82 33.43 6.30 14.19
C PHE A 82 32.18 7.02 14.70
N ILE A 83 32.30 8.32 14.99
CA ILE A 83 31.20 9.14 15.49
C ILE A 83 30.05 9.13 14.48
N LEU A 84 30.33 9.36 13.20
CA LEU A 84 29.30 9.35 12.16
C LEU A 84 28.69 7.96 11.97
N SER A 85 29.49 6.88 12.01
CA SER A 85 28.96 5.51 11.94
C SER A 85 28.10 5.15 13.15
N ASP A 86 28.41 5.67 14.34
CA ASP A 86 27.63 5.42 15.56
C ASP A 86 26.33 6.25 15.58
N LEU A 87 26.38 7.50 15.12
CA LEU A 87 25.22 8.40 15.03
C LEU A 87 24.23 7.99 13.93
N LEU A 88 24.74 7.53 12.78
CA LEU A 88 23.93 7.31 11.57
C LEU A 88 23.68 5.82 11.29
N GLY A 89 24.56 4.94 11.78
CA GLY A 89 24.56 3.51 11.49
C GLY A 89 25.66 3.09 10.50
N PRO A 90 26.04 1.80 10.50
CA PRO A 90 27.11 1.25 9.67
C PRO A 90 26.82 1.24 8.16
N GLU A 91 25.56 1.39 7.77
CA GLU A 91 25.11 1.44 6.37
C GLU A 91 25.43 2.76 5.65
N PHE A 92 25.82 3.80 6.39
CA PHE A 92 26.19 5.08 5.81
C PHE A 92 27.69 5.11 5.53
N THR A 93 28.02 5.50 4.31
CA THR A 93 29.38 5.80 3.89
C THR A 93 29.61 7.30 3.92
N PHE A 94 30.84 7.68 4.21
CA PHE A 94 31.24 9.07 4.34
C PHE A 94 32.38 9.34 3.38
N GLN A 95 32.18 10.31 2.48
CA GLN A 95 33.18 10.71 1.52
C GLN A 95 33.62 12.15 1.77
N GLU A 96 34.92 12.37 1.91
CA GLU A 96 35.49 13.71 1.97
C GLU A 96 35.62 14.32 0.56
N LEU A 97 35.04 15.51 0.39
CA LEU A 97 35.14 16.31 -0.82
C LEU A 97 35.47 17.76 -0.42
N GLY A 98 36.76 18.09 -0.42
CA GLY A 98 37.24 19.40 0.03
C GLY A 98 36.95 19.63 1.52
N ASN A 99 36.15 20.65 1.84
CA ASN A 99 35.74 20.97 3.22
C ASN A 99 34.34 20.43 3.55
N GLN A 100 33.94 19.36 2.89
CA GLN A 100 32.61 18.78 2.99
C GLN A 100 32.71 17.27 3.21
N ILE A 101 31.90 16.75 4.12
CA ILE A 101 31.61 15.32 4.24
C ILE A 101 30.27 15.05 3.58
N VAL A 102 30.29 14.24 2.53
CA VAL A 102 29.08 13.74 1.88
C VAL A 102 28.73 12.40 2.53
N ILE A 103 27.58 12.38 3.20
CA ILE A 103 26.99 11.18 3.80
C ILE A 103 26.09 10.55 2.74
N ARG A 104 26.37 9.29 2.41
CA ARG A 104 25.56 8.51 1.46
C ARG A 104 25.16 7.21 2.12
N LEU A 105 23.94 6.77 1.86
CA LEU A 105 23.58 5.40 2.15
C LEU A 105 24.38 4.52 1.18
N GLU A 106 25.08 3.50 1.69
CA GLU A 106 25.60 2.45 0.82
C GLU A 106 24.38 1.72 0.26
N GLU A 107 24.04 2.01 -0.99
CA GLU A 107 22.96 1.33 -1.66
C GLU A 107 23.36 -0.14 -1.77
N SER A 108 22.72 -1.00 -0.97
CA SER A 108 22.48 -2.36 -1.39
C SER A 108 21.62 -2.24 -2.64
N SER A 109 22.26 -2.14 -3.81
CA SER A 109 21.68 -2.02 -5.15
C SER A 109 20.15 -2.00 -5.11
N PHE A 110 19.58 -0.81 -4.90
CA PHE A 110 18.16 -0.65 -5.04
C PHE A 110 17.93 -0.76 -6.54
N ASP A 111 17.70 -1.99 -6.99
CA ASP A 111 17.25 -2.26 -8.33
C ASP A 111 15.88 -1.57 -8.44
N LEU A 112 15.89 -0.32 -8.89
CA LEU A 112 14.86 0.16 -9.79
C LEU A 112 14.85 -0.87 -10.91
N VAL A 113 13.98 -1.87 -10.77
CA VAL A 113 13.90 -3.00 -11.70
C VAL A 113 13.79 -2.38 -13.08
N PRO A 114 14.81 -2.52 -13.94
CA PRO A 114 14.69 -2.07 -15.31
C PRO A 114 13.49 -2.81 -15.92
N ASP A 115 12.77 -2.17 -16.82
CA ASP A 115 11.67 -2.77 -17.62
C ASP A 115 12.13 -3.99 -18.47
N SER A 116 13.35 -4.49 -18.28
CA SER A 116 14.01 -5.54 -19.04
C SER A 116 14.33 -6.82 -18.26
N GLU A 117 13.78 -7.06 -17.07
CA GLU A 117 13.84 -8.41 -16.49
C GLU A 117 12.90 -9.33 -17.27
N GLU A 118 13.45 -10.35 -17.95
CA GLU A 118 12.66 -11.44 -18.53
C GLU A 118 11.83 -12.12 -17.43
N TYR A 119 10.51 -11.97 -17.45
CA TYR A 119 9.60 -12.61 -16.50
C TYR A 119 8.84 -13.77 -17.14
N GLN A 120 8.57 -14.80 -16.36
CA GLN A 120 7.71 -15.90 -16.75
C GLN A 120 6.26 -15.57 -16.37
N ILE A 121 5.33 -15.70 -17.32
CA ILE A 121 3.90 -15.46 -17.07
C ILE A 121 3.22 -16.79 -16.74
N PHE A 122 2.44 -16.80 -15.66
CA PHE A 122 1.51 -17.86 -15.31
C PHE A 122 0.09 -17.31 -15.28
N SER A 123 -0.78 -17.79 -16.16
CA SER A 123 -2.17 -17.35 -16.24
C SER A 123 -3.14 -18.52 -16.18
N GLY A 124 -4.33 -18.28 -15.61
CA GLY A 124 -5.31 -19.34 -15.42
C GLY A 124 -6.61 -18.92 -14.76
N LEU A 125 -7.40 -19.94 -14.44
CA LEU A 125 -8.69 -19.88 -13.76
C LEU A 125 -8.64 -20.69 -12.47
N ILE A 126 -9.16 -20.13 -11.39
CA ILE A 126 -9.33 -20.81 -10.11
C ILE A 126 -10.82 -21.10 -9.90
N MET A 127 -11.15 -22.37 -9.67
CA MET A 127 -12.53 -22.83 -9.45
C MET A 127 -12.68 -23.61 -8.15
N ASP A 128 -13.89 -23.58 -7.59
CA ASP A 128 -14.35 -24.48 -6.55
C ASP A 128 -14.47 -25.89 -7.14
N ARG A 129 -13.87 -26.89 -6.49
CA ARG A 129 -13.89 -28.28 -6.98
C ARG A 129 -15.26 -28.95 -6.85
N GLU A 130 -16.06 -28.59 -5.85
CA GLU A 130 -17.36 -29.18 -5.54
C GLU A 130 -18.47 -28.58 -6.40
N PHE A 131 -18.52 -27.26 -6.49
CA PHE A 131 -19.59 -26.52 -7.20
C PHE A 131 -19.20 -26.10 -8.62
N ASN A 132 -17.92 -26.19 -8.99
CA ASN A 132 -17.39 -25.75 -10.29
C ASN A 132 -17.70 -24.28 -10.58
N GLU A 133 -17.67 -23.46 -9.52
CA GLU A 133 -17.87 -22.01 -9.58
C GLU A 133 -16.50 -21.30 -9.51
N PRO A 134 -16.33 -20.15 -10.18
CA PRO A 134 -15.09 -19.39 -10.08
C PRO A 134 -14.87 -18.86 -8.66
N ILE A 135 -13.62 -18.90 -8.19
CA ILE A 135 -13.27 -18.37 -6.87
C ILE A 135 -12.72 -16.94 -7.01
N PRO A 136 -13.50 -15.92 -6.62
CA PRO A 136 -13.08 -14.53 -6.72
C PRO A 136 -12.07 -14.19 -5.60
N TYR A 137 -11.15 -13.28 -5.91
CA TYR A 137 -10.19 -12.72 -4.95
C TYR A 137 -9.29 -13.74 -4.21
N ALA A 138 -9.10 -14.92 -4.80
CA ALA A 138 -8.13 -15.90 -4.33
C ALA A 138 -6.71 -15.33 -4.51
N SER A 139 -5.88 -15.45 -3.47
CA SER A 139 -4.47 -15.06 -3.55
C SER A 139 -3.67 -16.08 -4.34
N VAL A 140 -2.83 -15.59 -5.25
CA VAL A 140 -1.88 -16.36 -6.05
C VAL A 140 -0.51 -15.72 -5.88
N SER A 141 0.37 -16.32 -5.09
CA SER A 141 1.65 -15.71 -4.72
C SER A 141 2.78 -16.71 -4.66
N ILE A 142 4.02 -16.21 -4.61
CA ILE A 142 5.18 -17.05 -4.32
C ILE A 142 5.19 -17.39 -2.82
N LEU A 143 5.37 -18.66 -2.49
CA LEU A 143 5.35 -19.16 -1.12
C LEU A 143 6.36 -18.38 -0.25
N ASP A 144 5.87 -17.90 0.89
CA ASP A 144 6.63 -17.12 1.88
C ASP A 144 7.32 -15.86 1.33
N LYS A 145 6.87 -15.34 0.19
CA LYS A 145 7.34 -14.06 -0.36
C LYS A 145 6.23 -13.04 -0.43
N ALA A 146 6.69 -11.80 -0.38
CA ALA A 146 5.93 -10.58 -0.58
C ALA A 146 5.38 -10.39 -2.02
N PHE A 147 5.37 -11.42 -2.87
CA PHE A 147 5.23 -11.27 -4.32
C PHE A 147 4.04 -12.09 -4.84
N GLY A 148 3.07 -11.44 -5.49
CA GLY A 148 1.89 -12.13 -5.99
C GLY A 148 0.82 -11.25 -6.61
N THR A 149 -0.32 -11.87 -6.90
CA THR A 149 -1.54 -11.27 -7.40
C THR A 149 -2.78 -11.90 -6.73
N ILE A 150 -3.99 -11.48 -7.14
CA ILE A 150 -5.26 -12.12 -6.78
C ILE A 150 -6.11 -12.39 -8.02
N THR A 151 -7.06 -13.32 -7.92
CA THR A 151 -8.06 -13.53 -8.97
C THR A 151 -9.06 -12.40 -9.04
N ASN A 152 -9.60 -12.17 -10.23
CA ASN A 152 -10.75 -11.28 -10.42
C ASN A 152 -12.07 -11.97 -10.05
N THR A 153 -13.20 -11.31 -10.25
CA THR A 153 -14.53 -11.86 -9.91
C THR A 153 -14.93 -13.07 -10.75
N GLU A 154 -14.26 -13.31 -11.88
CA GLU A 154 -14.44 -14.49 -12.74
C GLU A 154 -13.43 -15.61 -12.39
N GLY A 155 -12.66 -15.47 -11.31
CA GLY A 155 -11.65 -16.45 -10.90
C GLY A 155 -10.37 -16.46 -11.73
N LYS A 156 -10.21 -15.54 -12.69
CA LYS A 156 -9.02 -15.47 -13.55
C LYS A 156 -7.86 -14.72 -12.89
N PHE A 157 -6.64 -15.16 -13.14
CA PHE A 157 -5.41 -14.51 -12.66
C PHE A 157 -4.30 -14.50 -13.72
N GLU A 158 -3.33 -13.62 -13.51
CA GLU A 158 -2.04 -13.60 -14.22
C GLU A 158 -0.94 -13.19 -13.23
N LEU A 159 0.06 -14.05 -13.08
CA LEU A 159 1.22 -13.85 -12.22
C LEU A 159 2.49 -13.82 -13.08
N LYS A 160 3.17 -12.67 -13.10
CA LYS A 160 4.45 -12.46 -13.76
C LYS A 160 5.57 -12.68 -12.73
N ILE A 161 6.41 -13.68 -12.96
CA ILE A 161 7.45 -14.12 -12.03
C ILE A 161 8.84 -13.74 -12.57
N PRO A 162 9.62 -12.90 -11.88
CA PRO A 162 10.97 -12.56 -12.28
C PRO A 162 11.95 -13.74 -12.07
N PRO A 163 13.13 -13.74 -12.71
CA PRO A 163 14.09 -14.84 -12.67
C PRO A 163 14.45 -15.34 -11.27
N LYS A 164 14.55 -14.41 -10.31
CA LYS A 164 14.85 -14.71 -8.90
C LYS A 164 13.83 -15.62 -8.19
N TYR A 165 12.62 -15.78 -8.75
CA TYR A 165 11.54 -16.59 -8.16
C TYR A 165 11.10 -17.75 -9.07
N GLN A 166 11.73 -17.97 -10.24
CA GLN A 166 11.29 -18.97 -11.22
C GLN A 166 11.27 -20.42 -10.70
N HIS A 167 12.02 -20.72 -9.64
CA HIS A 167 12.10 -22.06 -9.03
C HIS A 167 11.39 -22.16 -7.66
N GLU A 168 10.64 -21.12 -7.29
CA GLU A 168 9.93 -21.08 -6.01
C GLU A 168 8.50 -21.63 -6.18
N MET A 169 7.93 -22.20 -5.12
CA MET A 169 6.55 -22.71 -5.14
C MET A 169 5.54 -21.56 -5.26
N ILE A 170 4.51 -21.76 -6.08
CA ILE A 170 3.32 -20.90 -6.11
C ILE A 170 2.32 -21.44 -5.08
N VAL A 171 1.80 -20.56 -4.23
CA VAL A 171 0.70 -20.86 -3.32
C VAL A 171 -0.57 -20.18 -3.80
N VAL A 172 -1.64 -20.97 -3.87
CA VAL A 172 -2.98 -20.49 -4.16
C VAL A 172 -3.84 -20.66 -2.92
N SER A 173 -4.56 -19.62 -2.53
CA SER A 173 -5.35 -19.66 -1.30
C SER A 173 -6.56 -18.73 -1.32
N CYS A 174 -7.63 -19.14 -0.65
CA CYS A 174 -8.85 -18.35 -0.49
C CYS A 174 -9.55 -18.74 0.82
N LEU A 175 -10.32 -17.82 1.40
CA LEU A 175 -11.08 -18.08 2.62
C LEU A 175 -12.11 -19.21 2.40
N GLY A 176 -12.09 -20.20 3.29
CA GLY A 176 -13.00 -21.35 3.21
C GLY A 176 -12.50 -22.48 2.30
N TYR A 177 -11.29 -22.36 1.72
CA TYR A 177 -10.70 -23.35 0.81
C TYR A 177 -9.35 -23.86 1.31
N GLN A 178 -9.05 -25.12 1.01
CA GLN A 178 -7.74 -25.69 1.24
C GLN A 178 -6.75 -25.04 0.28
N ARG A 179 -5.65 -24.51 0.82
CA ARG A 179 -4.57 -23.94 0.01
C ARG A 179 -3.93 -25.01 -0.88
N GLU A 180 -3.53 -24.62 -2.07
CA GLU A 180 -2.83 -25.48 -3.03
C GLU A 180 -1.40 -24.96 -3.22
N LEU A 181 -0.43 -25.88 -3.25
CA LEU A 181 0.98 -25.59 -3.53
C LEU A 181 1.33 -26.17 -4.88
N LEU A 182 1.83 -25.32 -5.79
CA LEU A 182 2.13 -25.68 -7.16
C LEU A 182 3.62 -25.41 -7.44
N ASP A 183 4.29 -26.38 -8.05
CA ASP A 183 5.68 -26.24 -8.49
C ASP A 183 5.71 -25.46 -9.82
N SER A 184 6.27 -24.25 -9.80
CA SER A 184 6.34 -23.37 -10.98
C SER A 184 7.04 -24.02 -12.18
N THR A 185 7.96 -24.96 -11.95
CA THR A 185 8.73 -25.61 -13.02
C THR A 185 7.92 -26.65 -13.80
N LEU A 186 6.81 -27.12 -13.22
CA LEU A 186 5.98 -28.18 -13.79
C LEU A 186 4.68 -27.67 -14.43
N LEU A 187 4.43 -26.37 -14.34
CA LEU A 187 3.20 -25.76 -14.82
C LEU A 187 3.34 -25.25 -16.26
N PRO A 188 2.33 -25.45 -17.13
CA PRO A 188 2.25 -24.71 -18.37
C PRO A 188 2.13 -23.21 -18.07
N ALA A 189 2.72 -22.37 -18.93
CA ALA A 189 2.72 -20.92 -18.76
C ALA A 189 1.31 -20.30 -18.89
N GLU A 190 0.39 -20.92 -19.63
CA GLU A 190 -0.92 -20.37 -19.92
C GLU A 190 -2.05 -21.40 -19.73
N ASN A 191 -3.25 -20.88 -19.48
CA ASN A 191 -4.50 -21.64 -19.38
C ASN A 191 -4.50 -22.68 -18.25
N LEU A 192 -3.86 -22.35 -17.11
CA LEU A 192 -3.93 -23.16 -15.91
C LEU A 192 -5.36 -23.25 -15.40
N LEU A 193 -5.84 -24.46 -15.14
CA LEU A 193 -7.06 -24.66 -14.36
C LEU A 193 -6.67 -25.22 -13.00
N ILE A 194 -6.89 -24.42 -11.96
CA ILE A 194 -6.60 -24.79 -10.58
C ILE A 194 -7.93 -24.94 -9.85
N THR A 195 -8.15 -26.09 -9.21
CA THR A 195 -9.37 -26.32 -8.44
C THR A 195 -9.04 -26.38 -6.96
N LEU A 196 -9.71 -25.59 -6.13
CA LEU A 196 -9.55 -25.64 -4.68
C LEU A 196 -10.65 -26.48 -4.04
N ASN A 197 -10.29 -27.24 -3.01
CA ASN A 197 -11.26 -28.01 -2.22
C ASN A 197 -11.88 -27.10 -1.14
N PRO A 198 -13.21 -26.99 -1.07
CA PRO A 198 -13.86 -26.34 0.07
C PRO A 198 -13.50 -27.06 1.37
N ILE A 199 -13.20 -26.30 2.42
CA ILE A 199 -12.97 -26.85 3.74
C ILE A 199 -14.33 -27.08 4.40
N ASN A 200 -14.84 -28.30 4.25
CA ASN A 200 -15.98 -28.77 5.00
C ASN A 200 -15.55 -29.06 6.45
N ILE A 201 -15.66 -28.07 7.33
CA ILE A 201 -15.44 -28.28 8.77
C ILE A 201 -16.61 -29.13 9.29
N ARG A 202 -16.48 -30.46 9.22
CA ARG A 202 -17.15 -31.31 10.20
C ARG A 202 -16.47 -31.02 11.52
N LEU A 203 -17.12 -30.21 12.36
CA LEU A 203 -16.69 -29.97 13.72
C LEU A 203 -16.45 -31.33 14.38
N LYS A 204 -15.20 -31.81 14.41
CA LYS A 204 -14.77 -32.75 15.44
C LYS A 204 -15.10 -32.03 16.70
N GLU A 205 -16.04 -32.54 17.49
CA GLU A 205 -16.56 -31.98 18.73
C GLU A 205 -15.42 -31.31 19.53
N ILE A 206 -15.15 -30.05 19.23
CA ILE A 206 -14.18 -29.25 19.96
C ILE A 206 -14.95 -29.01 21.23
N LYS A 207 -14.52 -29.60 22.35
CA LYS A 207 -15.10 -29.35 23.68
C LYS A 207 -15.39 -27.85 23.76
N VAL A 208 -16.66 -27.48 23.66
CA VAL A 208 -17.08 -26.12 23.36
C VAL A 208 -16.66 -25.25 24.54
N ARG A 209 -15.46 -24.67 24.46
CA ARG A 209 -15.12 -23.52 25.28
C ARG A 209 -15.86 -22.38 24.62
N ALA A 210 -16.82 -21.80 25.34
CA ALA A 210 -17.48 -20.59 24.90
C ALA A 210 -16.40 -19.54 24.57
N ILE A 211 -16.26 -19.20 23.29
CA ILE A 211 -15.35 -18.16 22.84
C ILE A 211 -15.87 -16.86 23.44
N LYS A 212 -15.04 -16.17 24.22
CA LYS A 212 -15.36 -14.84 24.75
C LYS A 212 -14.89 -13.81 23.71
N PRO A 213 -15.79 -13.13 22.98
CA PRO A 213 -15.39 -12.28 21.86
C PRO A 213 -14.44 -11.15 22.28
N MET A 214 -14.74 -10.50 23.40
CA MET A 214 -13.90 -9.42 23.92
C MET A 214 -12.48 -9.88 24.27
N TRP A 215 -12.31 -11.09 24.80
CA TRP A 215 -10.97 -11.62 25.05
C TRP A 215 -10.20 -11.81 23.75
N VAL A 216 -10.84 -12.27 22.67
CA VAL A 216 -10.19 -12.39 21.35
C VAL A 216 -9.79 -11.00 20.82
N MET A 217 -10.65 -9.99 20.98
CA MET A 217 -10.35 -8.60 20.60
C MET A 217 -9.16 -8.03 21.38
N GLU A 218 -9.13 -8.26 22.70
CA GLU A 218 -8.01 -7.87 23.58
C GLU A 218 -6.70 -8.53 23.12
N GLN A 219 -6.72 -9.85 22.91
CA GLN A 219 -5.53 -10.57 22.44
C GLN A 219 -5.07 -10.07 21.07
N MET A 220 -6.00 -9.82 20.13
CA MET A 220 -5.66 -9.28 18.82
C MET A 220 -4.90 -7.96 18.94
N VAL A 221 -5.43 -6.99 19.70
CA VAL A 221 -4.81 -5.67 19.85
C VAL A 221 -3.47 -5.77 20.58
N ASP A 222 -3.39 -6.55 21.65
CA ASP A 222 -2.15 -6.74 22.43
C ASP A 222 -1.03 -7.41 21.60
N HIS A 223 -1.39 -8.22 20.60
CA HIS A 223 -0.42 -8.92 19.74
C HIS A 223 -0.09 -8.16 18.45
N ILE A 224 -0.65 -6.98 18.19
CA ILE A 224 -0.27 -6.16 17.02
C ILE A 224 1.26 -5.94 16.96
N PRO A 225 1.96 -5.57 18.05
CA PRO A 225 3.41 -5.40 18.00
C PRO A 225 4.20 -6.69 17.74
N LEU A 226 3.58 -7.87 17.87
CA LEU A 226 4.22 -9.17 17.61
C LEU A 226 3.97 -9.65 16.19
N ASN A 227 2.81 -9.33 15.64
CA ASN A 227 2.33 -9.87 14.36
C ASN A 227 2.59 -8.95 13.17
N TYR A 228 2.86 -7.66 13.38
CA TYR A 228 2.98 -6.67 12.30
C TYR A 228 4.34 -5.95 12.30
N PRO A 229 4.76 -5.38 11.14
CA PRO A 229 6.08 -4.76 11.00
C PRO A 229 6.35 -3.58 11.94
N LYS A 230 7.52 -3.63 12.59
CA LYS A 230 8.08 -2.53 13.41
C LYS A 230 9.00 -1.60 12.64
N GLN A 231 9.33 -1.94 11.40
CA GLN A 231 10.14 -1.13 10.49
C GLN A 231 9.29 -0.68 9.31
N SER A 232 9.59 0.51 8.78
CA SER A 232 8.98 1.00 7.54
C SER A 232 9.15 0.01 6.40
N ARG A 233 8.11 -0.09 5.56
CA ARG A 233 8.12 -0.90 4.34
C ARG A 233 7.87 -0.01 3.14
N LEU A 234 8.60 -0.25 2.07
CA LEU A 234 8.20 0.23 0.75
C LEU A 234 7.35 -0.87 0.11
N MET A 235 6.13 -0.54 -0.27
CA MET A 235 5.19 -1.47 -0.90
C MET A 235 4.87 -0.98 -2.31
N THR A 236 4.99 -1.86 -3.30
CA THR A 236 4.44 -1.62 -4.64
C THR A 236 3.00 -2.10 -4.65
N ALA A 237 2.10 -1.28 -5.18
CA ALA A 237 0.68 -1.59 -5.22
C ALA A 237 0.08 -1.38 -6.60
N PHE A 238 -0.78 -2.30 -7.02
CA PHE A 238 -1.73 -2.07 -8.10
C PHE A 238 -2.99 -1.42 -7.50
N TYR A 239 -3.47 -0.35 -8.12
CA TYR A 239 -4.72 0.30 -7.79
C TYR A 239 -5.63 0.35 -9.01
N ARG A 240 -6.91 0.06 -8.82
CA ARG A 240 -7.94 0.21 -9.85
C ARG A 240 -9.19 0.82 -9.25
N GLU A 241 -9.76 1.78 -9.97
CA GLU A 241 -11.07 2.35 -9.67
C GLU A 241 -11.97 2.21 -10.89
N VAL A 242 -13.13 1.58 -10.68
CA VAL A 242 -14.15 1.37 -11.70
C VAL A 242 -15.41 2.10 -11.27
N LEU A 243 -15.93 2.96 -12.14
CA LEU A 243 -17.17 3.68 -11.94
C LEU A 243 -18.19 3.22 -12.97
N THR A 244 -19.37 2.83 -12.49
CA THR A 244 -20.53 2.50 -13.32
C THR A 244 -21.70 3.41 -12.99
N GLN A 245 -22.56 3.64 -13.99
CA GLN A 245 -23.83 4.34 -13.87
C GLN A 245 -24.93 3.45 -14.45
N ASP A 246 -25.91 3.09 -13.62
CA ASP A 246 -27.00 2.18 -14.00
C ASP A 246 -26.46 0.93 -14.72
N ASP A 247 -25.44 0.31 -14.12
CA ASP A 247 -24.69 -0.86 -14.59
C ASP A 247 -23.82 -0.66 -15.86
N ALA A 248 -23.84 0.52 -16.48
CA ALA A 248 -22.95 0.84 -17.59
C ALA A 248 -21.61 1.39 -17.08
N TYR A 249 -20.48 0.87 -17.59
CA TYR A 249 -19.16 1.41 -17.30
C TYR A 249 -19.00 2.83 -17.84
N ILE A 250 -18.62 3.77 -16.97
CA ILE A 250 -18.41 5.17 -17.34
C ILE A 250 -16.96 5.64 -17.12
N ASN A 251 -16.25 5.05 -16.16
CA ASN A 251 -14.84 5.35 -15.95
C ASN A 251 -14.07 4.13 -15.46
N VAL A 252 -12.85 3.97 -15.96
CA VAL A 252 -11.87 3.03 -15.41
C VAL A 252 -10.55 3.76 -15.28
N SER A 253 -9.99 3.74 -14.08
CA SER A 253 -8.67 4.30 -13.77
C SER A 253 -7.82 3.24 -13.09
N GLU A 254 -6.60 3.04 -13.56
CA GLU A 254 -5.67 2.03 -13.02
C GLU A 254 -4.29 2.67 -12.80
N ALA A 255 -3.57 2.25 -11.76
CA ALA A 255 -2.21 2.72 -11.51
C ALA A 255 -1.33 1.70 -10.79
N VAL A 256 -0.03 1.86 -11.00
CA VAL A 256 1.01 1.39 -10.08
C VAL A 256 1.35 2.54 -9.12
N LEU A 257 1.33 2.21 -7.84
CA LEU A 257 1.63 3.12 -6.74
C LEU A 257 2.77 2.55 -5.91
N GLU A 258 3.42 3.43 -5.16
CA GLU A 258 4.24 3.03 -4.02
C GLU A 258 3.66 3.58 -2.72
N VAL A 259 3.56 2.70 -1.73
CA VAL A 259 3.15 3.03 -0.37
C VAL A 259 4.37 2.89 0.54
N LEU A 260 4.81 4.01 1.10
CA LEU A 260 5.71 4.00 2.25
C LEU A 260 4.88 3.73 3.51
N LYS A 261 4.79 2.46 3.86
CA LYS A 261 4.05 1.96 5.03
C LYS A 261 4.82 2.28 6.29
N ALA A 262 4.18 3.01 7.22
CA ALA A 262 4.75 3.29 8.51
C ALA A 262 4.75 2.04 9.42
N PRO A 263 5.66 1.96 10.41
CA PRO A 263 5.60 0.92 11.43
C PRO A 263 4.26 0.87 12.16
N TYR A 264 3.78 -0.33 12.47
CA TYR A 264 2.50 -0.54 13.14
C TYR A 264 2.55 -0.20 14.63
N ASN A 265 3.75 -0.24 15.23
CA ASN A 265 3.98 0.14 16.62
C ASN A 265 4.11 1.67 16.83
N ILE A 266 3.91 2.48 15.79
CA ILE A 266 3.92 3.95 15.87
C ILE A 266 2.58 4.47 15.32
N PRO A 267 1.54 4.59 16.17
CA PRO A 267 0.18 4.90 15.72
C PRO A 267 0.06 6.23 15.00
N PHE A 268 0.79 7.26 15.46
CA PHE A 268 0.71 8.63 14.93
C PHE A 268 1.46 8.87 13.62
N ARG A 269 2.17 7.85 13.10
CA ARG A 269 2.90 7.98 11.84
C ARG A 269 2.03 7.45 10.70
N ASP A 270 1.64 8.36 9.82
CA ASP A 270 0.86 8.07 8.64
C ASP A 270 1.67 7.39 7.54
N ASP A 271 0.97 6.56 6.77
CA ASP A 271 1.47 6.04 5.50
C ASP A 271 1.55 7.18 4.47
N ARG A 272 2.51 7.06 3.55
CA ARG A 272 2.63 7.99 2.42
C ARG A 272 2.51 7.22 1.13
N ILE A 273 1.87 7.82 0.13
CA ILE A 273 1.65 7.18 -1.16
C ILE A 273 2.26 8.09 -2.24
N ARG A 274 2.93 7.49 -3.23
CA ARG A 274 3.29 8.20 -4.46
C ARG A 274 2.76 7.45 -5.67
N PHE A 275 2.43 8.21 -6.70
CA PHE A 275 2.06 7.69 -8.01
C PHE A 275 3.32 7.32 -8.80
N ILE A 276 3.31 6.17 -9.48
CA ILE A 276 4.42 5.75 -10.36
C ILE A 276 3.98 5.88 -11.82
N LYS A 277 2.92 5.15 -12.20
CA LYS A 277 2.33 5.21 -13.54
C LYS A 277 0.86 4.82 -13.51
N GLY A 278 0.08 5.37 -14.43
CA GLY A 278 -1.38 5.25 -14.46
C GLY A 278 -1.94 5.20 -15.89
N ARG A 279 -3.14 4.65 -16.06
CA ARG A 279 -3.96 4.83 -17.25
C ARG A 279 -5.41 5.08 -16.86
N LYS A 280 -6.12 5.83 -17.68
CA LYS A 280 -7.53 6.18 -17.49
C LYS A 280 -8.26 6.03 -18.82
N SER A 281 -9.53 5.67 -18.78
CA SER A 281 -10.40 5.75 -19.97
C SER A 281 -10.46 7.15 -20.54
N ALA A 282 -10.49 7.25 -21.88
CA ALA A 282 -10.78 8.52 -22.54
C ALA A 282 -12.06 9.09 -21.94
N ASP A 283 -12.10 10.40 -21.71
CA ASP A 283 -13.25 11.05 -21.08
C ASP A 283 -14.50 10.73 -21.90
N VAL A 284 -15.26 9.74 -21.44
CA VAL A 284 -16.51 9.34 -22.09
C VAL A 284 -17.51 10.42 -21.71
N GLU A 285 -17.91 11.19 -22.72
CA GLU A 285 -18.93 12.23 -22.59
C GLU A 285 -20.24 11.63 -22.08
N ALA A 286 -20.42 11.57 -20.75
CA ALA A 286 -21.70 11.54 -20.05
C ALA A 286 -21.55 11.71 -18.52
N PHE A 287 -20.75 12.67 -18.03
CA PHE A 287 -21.04 13.47 -16.83
C PHE A 287 -19.97 14.57 -16.62
N GLN A 288 -19.90 15.54 -17.54
CA GLN A 288 -19.30 16.82 -17.17
C GLN A 288 -20.15 17.39 -16.03
N TRP A 289 -19.54 17.55 -14.84
CA TRP A 289 -20.12 17.95 -13.54
C TRP A 289 -20.41 16.84 -12.52
N VAL A 290 -19.47 15.92 -12.29
CA VAL A 290 -19.33 15.28 -10.97
C VAL A 290 -18.23 15.99 -10.18
N ASP A 291 -18.54 17.21 -9.73
CA ASP A 291 -17.85 17.81 -8.57
C ASP A 291 -18.30 17.11 -7.27
N PHE A 292 -18.72 15.83 -7.36
CA PHE A 292 -18.83 14.94 -6.22
C PHE A 292 -17.45 14.44 -5.85
N LYS A 293 -16.72 15.29 -5.13
CA LYS A 293 -15.51 14.85 -4.46
C LYS A 293 -15.98 13.95 -3.34
N MET A 294 -15.84 12.65 -3.51
CA MET A 294 -15.98 11.69 -2.43
C MET A 294 -14.66 11.61 -1.69
N GLN A 295 -14.72 11.30 -0.40
CA GLN A 295 -13.54 10.77 0.29
C GLN A 295 -13.26 9.38 -0.31
N GLY A 296 -12.43 9.33 -1.36
CA GLY A 296 -12.12 8.14 -2.15
C GLY A 296 -10.77 8.25 -2.86
N GLY A 297 -10.38 7.22 -3.60
CA GLY A 297 -9.06 7.14 -4.22
C GLY A 297 -8.04 6.32 -3.40
N PRO A 298 -6.79 6.22 -3.87
CA PRO A 298 -5.76 5.40 -3.24
C PRO A 298 -5.48 5.74 -1.77
N TYR A 299 -5.58 7.02 -1.40
CA TYR A 299 -5.38 7.48 -0.03
C TYR A 299 -6.37 6.80 0.94
N TYR A 300 -7.67 6.91 0.67
CA TYR A 300 -8.71 6.34 1.54
C TYR A 300 -8.75 4.81 1.48
N THR A 301 -8.44 4.23 0.33
CA THR A 301 -8.36 2.76 0.19
C THR A 301 -7.19 2.21 1.01
N ASN A 302 -6.05 2.91 1.09
CA ASN A 302 -4.95 2.53 1.97
C ASN A 302 -5.30 2.67 3.46
N GLN A 303 -6.19 3.60 3.84
CA GLN A 303 -6.69 3.74 5.20
C GLN A 303 -7.62 2.59 5.64
N LEU A 304 -7.99 1.69 4.73
CA LEU A 304 -8.73 0.47 5.10
C LEU A 304 -7.85 -0.58 5.78
N ASP A 305 -6.55 -0.34 5.96
CA ASP A 305 -5.75 -1.15 6.86
C ASP A 305 -6.14 -0.89 8.32
N VAL A 306 -7.23 -1.54 8.74
CA VAL A 306 -7.88 -1.34 10.04
C VAL A 306 -6.96 -1.62 11.23
N VAL A 307 -5.96 -2.50 11.06
CA VAL A 307 -4.95 -2.77 12.10
C VAL A 307 -4.01 -1.58 12.28
N LYS A 308 -3.65 -0.91 11.18
CA LYS A 308 -2.79 0.27 11.23
C LYS A 308 -3.57 1.52 11.65
N THR A 309 -4.78 1.70 11.14
CA THR A 309 -5.61 2.89 11.40
C THR A 309 -6.32 2.82 12.75
N MET A 310 -6.49 1.62 13.32
CA MET A 310 -7.25 1.39 14.54
C MET A 310 -8.65 2.01 14.44
N ASP A 311 -9.41 1.56 13.43
CA ASP A 311 -10.80 2.00 13.24
C ASP A 311 -11.64 1.79 14.52
N SER A 312 -12.75 2.52 14.64
CA SER A 312 -13.55 2.57 15.89
C SER A 312 -14.02 1.21 16.43
N PHE A 313 -14.14 0.17 15.59
CA PHE A 313 -14.49 -1.18 16.07
C PHE A 313 -13.29 -2.00 16.58
N LEU A 314 -12.06 -1.51 16.42
CA LEU A 314 -10.82 -2.08 16.96
C LEU A 314 -10.21 -1.21 18.09
N ASP A 315 -10.39 0.10 18.03
CA ASP A 315 -9.88 1.02 19.05
C ASP A 315 -10.56 0.80 20.41
N GLN A 316 -9.72 0.55 21.42
CA GLN A 316 -10.10 0.30 22.81
C GLN A 316 -11.00 1.40 23.39
N THR A 317 -10.80 2.65 22.97
CA THR A 317 -11.60 3.81 23.40
C THR A 317 -13.09 3.64 23.07
N TYR A 318 -13.40 2.93 21.98
CA TYR A 318 -14.74 2.77 21.44
C TYR A 318 -15.32 1.36 21.68
N TRP A 319 -14.62 0.45 22.37
CA TRP A 319 -15.13 -0.93 22.55
C TRP A 319 -16.52 -1.00 23.22
N THR A 320 -16.83 -0.09 24.13
CA THR A 320 -18.17 -0.04 24.78
C THR A 320 -19.27 0.46 23.84
N ASP A 321 -18.88 1.11 22.75
CA ASP A 321 -19.76 1.58 21.68
C ASP A 321 -20.11 0.48 20.67
N TYR A 322 -19.55 -0.72 20.82
CA TYR A 322 -19.78 -1.88 19.97
C TYR A 322 -20.24 -3.10 20.77
N LYS A 323 -20.94 -4.00 20.08
CA LYS A 323 -21.25 -5.35 20.55
C LYS A 323 -20.44 -6.33 19.72
N TYR A 324 -19.87 -7.35 20.37
CA TYR A 324 -19.05 -8.38 19.73
C TYR A 324 -19.63 -9.76 19.99
N GLU A 325 -19.75 -10.56 18.94
CA GLU A 325 -20.34 -11.91 18.99
C GLU A 325 -19.43 -12.91 18.29
N ALA A 326 -19.21 -14.08 18.89
CA ALA A 326 -18.39 -15.13 18.31
C ALA A 326 -19.21 -15.93 17.29
N GLY A 327 -18.68 -16.03 16.08
CA GLY A 327 -19.16 -16.93 15.03
C GLY A 327 -18.57 -18.34 15.15
N SER A 328 -18.89 -19.15 14.14
CA SER A 328 -18.21 -20.45 13.97
C SER A 328 -16.76 -20.22 13.55
N MET A 329 -15.84 -20.98 14.12
CA MET A 329 -14.44 -20.95 13.65
C MET A 329 -14.36 -21.47 12.22
N VAL A 330 -13.44 -20.89 11.45
CA VAL A 330 -13.14 -21.28 10.08
C VAL A 330 -11.68 -21.69 9.97
N ASP A 331 -11.33 -22.40 8.91
CA ASP A 331 -9.93 -22.56 8.52
C ASP A 331 -9.61 -21.48 7.47
N TYR A 332 -8.54 -20.74 7.71
CA TYR A 332 -8.01 -19.75 6.78
C TYR A 332 -6.53 -20.01 6.57
N LEU A 333 -6.12 -20.30 5.33
CA LEU A 333 -4.73 -20.61 4.97
C LEU A 333 -4.14 -21.83 5.73
N GLY A 334 -4.97 -22.81 6.11
CA GLY A 334 -4.55 -23.95 6.93
C GLY A 334 -4.40 -23.63 8.41
N ARG A 335 -4.96 -22.50 8.86
CA ARG A 335 -4.86 -22.00 10.23
C ARG A 335 -6.27 -21.84 10.82
N PRO A 336 -6.57 -22.48 11.97
CA PRO A 336 -7.82 -22.24 12.67
C PRO A 336 -7.99 -20.75 13.00
N THR A 337 -9.16 -20.21 12.70
CA THR A 337 -9.40 -18.77 12.71
C THR A 337 -10.75 -18.48 13.39
N TYR A 338 -10.71 -17.57 14.37
CA TYR A 338 -11.91 -17.03 15.01
C TYR A 338 -12.65 -16.10 14.05
N VAL A 339 -13.97 -16.17 14.06
CA VAL A 339 -14.84 -15.18 13.40
C VAL A 339 -15.52 -14.37 14.48
N ILE A 340 -15.26 -13.06 14.52
CA ILE A 340 -15.88 -12.14 15.48
C ILE A 340 -16.75 -11.15 14.73
N TYR A 341 -18.05 -11.21 14.94
CA TYR A 341 -18.99 -10.22 14.44
C TYR A 341 -18.98 -8.99 15.34
N PHE A 342 -19.12 -7.81 14.74
CA PHE A 342 -19.25 -6.56 15.48
C PHE A 342 -20.37 -5.68 14.91
N SER A 343 -21.07 -4.96 15.78
CA SER A 343 -22.10 -3.99 15.40
C SER A 343 -22.20 -2.87 16.44
N PRO A 344 -22.64 -1.65 16.06
CA PRO A 344 -22.69 -0.54 17.00
C PRO A 344 -23.75 -0.76 18.08
N ASN A 345 -23.38 -0.45 19.31
CA ASN A 345 -24.23 -0.48 20.49
C ASN A 345 -25.01 0.84 20.64
N GLY A 346 -26.13 0.94 19.93
CA GLY A 346 -27.02 2.09 19.98
C GLY A 346 -26.61 3.22 19.03
N LYS A 347 -27.19 4.42 19.24
CA LYS A 347 -26.91 5.60 18.40
C LYS A 347 -25.54 6.19 18.78
N LYS A 348 -24.76 6.53 17.78
CA LYS A 348 -23.46 7.22 17.91
C LYS A 348 -23.45 8.49 17.07
N ASP A 349 -22.63 9.44 17.47
CA ASP A 349 -22.36 10.73 16.84
C ASP A 349 -21.11 10.72 15.93
N PHE A 350 -20.52 9.55 15.72
CA PHE A 350 -19.40 9.30 14.82
C PHE A 350 -19.70 8.17 13.84
N LEU A 351 -18.98 8.11 12.72
CA LEU A 351 -19.15 7.11 11.67
C LEU A 351 -18.94 5.69 12.24
N THR A 352 -19.97 4.85 12.17
CA THR A 352 -19.95 3.49 12.73
C THR A 352 -20.10 2.44 11.64
N TYR A 353 -19.42 1.32 11.84
CA TYR A 353 -19.40 0.19 10.93
C TYR A 353 -20.04 -1.04 11.58
N GLU A 354 -20.37 -2.05 10.79
CA GLU A 354 -20.76 -3.38 11.25
C GLU A 354 -20.18 -4.42 10.30
N GLY A 355 -19.84 -5.59 10.81
CA GLY A 355 -19.09 -6.56 10.02
C GLY A 355 -18.59 -7.76 10.81
N LYS A 356 -17.57 -8.41 10.26
CA LYS A 356 -16.89 -9.56 10.84
C LYS A 356 -15.38 -9.46 10.65
N LEU A 357 -14.66 -9.90 11.67
CA LEU A 357 -13.21 -9.98 11.74
C LEU A 357 -12.80 -11.45 11.75
N PHE A 358 -11.76 -11.78 11.01
CA PHE A 358 -11.16 -13.11 10.97
C PHE A 358 -9.81 -13.01 11.68
N ILE A 359 -9.69 -13.68 12.83
CA ILE A 359 -8.54 -13.54 13.73
C ILE A 359 -7.91 -14.92 13.91
N ASP A 360 -6.63 -15.04 13.54
CA ASP A 360 -5.86 -16.28 13.66
C ASP A 360 -5.86 -16.81 15.11
N GLN A 361 -6.12 -18.10 15.30
CA GLN A 361 -6.22 -18.67 16.64
C GLN A 361 -4.85 -18.81 17.33
N GLU A 362 -3.77 -18.99 16.58
CA GLU A 362 -2.46 -19.29 17.16
C GLU A 362 -1.74 -18.02 17.63
N ASN A 363 -1.79 -16.94 16.84
CA ASN A 363 -1.08 -15.70 17.12
C ASN A 363 -1.98 -14.46 17.29
N PHE A 364 -3.29 -14.58 17.10
CA PHE A 364 -4.25 -13.47 17.18
C PHE A 364 -4.09 -12.36 16.15
N ALA A 365 -3.38 -12.61 15.04
CA ALA A 365 -3.34 -11.66 13.93
C ALA A 365 -4.71 -11.54 13.25
N LEU A 366 -5.09 -10.32 12.85
CA LEU A 366 -6.20 -10.14 11.92
C LEU A 366 -5.74 -10.57 10.53
N VAL A 367 -6.45 -11.54 9.96
CA VAL A 367 -6.11 -12.14 8.68
C VAL A 367 -7.03 -11.67 7.55
N HIS A 368 -8.26 -11.29 7.90
CA HIS A 368 -9.26 -10.72 6.98
C HIS A 368 -10.31 -9.91 7.75
N ALA A 369 -10.91 -8.91 7.11
CA ALA A 369 -12.03 -8.16 7.64
C ALA A 369 -13.04 -7.84 6.54
N GLU A 370 -14.33 -7.99 6.85
CA GLU A 370 -15.43 -7.57 6.00
C GLU A 370 -16.36 -6.68 6.80
N PHE A 371 -16.61 -5.46 6.33
CA PHE A 371 -17.44 -4.52 7.06
C PHE A 371 -18.14 -3.54 6.14
N SER A 372 -19.20 -2.94 6.64
CA SER A 372 -19.97 -1.94 5.94
C SER A 372 -20.40 -0.84 6.89
N LEU A 373 -20.85 0.29 6.36
CA LEU A 373 -21.50 1.30 7.18
C LEU A 373 -22.73 0.70 7.86
N SER A 374 -22.81 0.88 9.18
CA SER A 374 -24.01 0.52 9.92
C SER A 374 -25.19 1.37 9.48
N LYS A 375 -26.41 0.98 9.87
CA LYS A 375 -27.60 1.82 9.68
C LYS A 375 -27.44 3.25 10.23
N TYR A 376 -26.68 3.43 11.32
CA TYR A 376 -26.38 4.75 11.87
C TYR A 376 -25.28 5.46 11.08
N GLY A 377 -24.22 4.74 10.70
CA GLY A 377 -23.17 5.23 9.81
C GLY A 377 -23.73 5.77 8.49
N MET A 378 -24.67 5.06 7.86
CA MET A 378 -25.35 5.49 6.63
C MET A 378 -26.12 6.81 6.77
N ARG A 379 -26.57 7.18 7.97
CA ARG A 379 -27.21 8.48 8.20
C ARG A 379 -26.19 9.62 8.22
N MET A 380 -25.02 9.38 8.81
CA MET A 380 -23.93 10.38 8.90
C MET A 380 -23.10 10.46 7.62
N ALA A 381 -23.06 9.39 6.82
CA ALA A 381 -22.31 9.31 5.56
C ALA A 381 -22.55 10.49 4.60
N ARG A 382 -23.75 11.08 4.62
CA ARG A 382 -24.05 12.28 3.80
C ARG A 382 -23.21 13.50 4.18
N GLU A 383 -22.90 13.64 5.46
CA GLU A 383 -22.16 14.78 6.01
C GLU A 383 -20.66 14.52 5.97
N THR A 384 -20.22 13.26 6.07
CA THR A 384 -18.80 12.90 6.20
C THR A 384 -18.14 12.44 4.90
N LEU A 385 -18.84 11.71 4.03
CA LEU A 385 -18.21 11.08 2.85
C LEU A 385 -18.33 11.91 1.56
N ILE A 386 -19.23 12.89 1.54
CA ILE A 386 -19.43 13.79 0.40
C ILE A 386 -18.67 15.09 0.68
N ARG A 387 -17.47 15.24 0.12
CA ARG A 387 -16.63 16.43 0.30
C ARG A 387 -17.13 17.62 -0.51
N LYS A 388 -17.66 17.39 -1.72
CA LYS A 388 -18.23 18.43 -2.57
C LYS A 388 -19.41 17.89 -3.35
N LYS A 389 -20.35 18.75 -3.72
CA LYS A 389 -21.43 18.43 -4.66
C LYS A 389 -21.91 19.70 -5.39
N PRO A 390 -22.31 19.63 -6.67
CA PRO A 390 -22.90 20.78 -7.33
C PRO A 390 -24.25 21.17 -6.70
N ARG A 391 -24.66 22.43 -6.89
CA ARG A 391 -25.98 22.91 -6.46
C ARG A 391 -27.07 22.17 -7.23
N GLY A 392 -28.25 21.96 -6.62
CA GLY A 392 -29.36 21.24 -7.23
C GLY A 392 -29.27 19.70 -7.16
N PHE A 393 -28.07 19.14 -7.00
CA PHE A 393 -27.91 17.69 -6.89
C PHE A 393 -28.17 17.17 -5.47
N PHE A 394 -28.92 16.07 -5.40
CA PHE A 394 -29.17 15.28 -4.20
C PHE A 394 -28.47 13.94 -4.30
N VAL A 395 -27.71 13.59 -3.25
CA VAL A 395 -26.99 12.31 -3.17
C VAL A 395 -27.33 11.56 -1.90
N ARG A 396 -27.56 10.27 -2.08
CA ARG A 396 -27.85 9.32 -1.02
C ARG A 396 -26.98 8.10 -1.19
N ALA A 397 -26.14 7.83 -0.20
CA ALA A 397 -25.48 6.53 -0.05
C ALA A 397 -26.55 5.44 0.02
N LEU A 398 -26.37 4.40 -0.79
CA LEU A 398 -27.19 3.18 -0.80
C LEU A 398 -26.47 2.05 -0.05
N GLY A 399 -25.15 1.96 -0.17
CA GLY A 399 -24.32 0.99 0.55
C GLY A 399 -22.84 1.32 0.40
N LEU A 400 -22.06 0.98 1.42
CA LEU A 400 -20.59 1.04 1.41
C LEU A 400 -20.08 -0.23 2.08
N HIS A 401 -19.36 -1.03 1.32
CA HIS A 401 -18.84 -2.33 1.72
C HIS A 401 -17.33 -2.33 1.53
N TYR A 402 -16.62 -2.86 2.51
CA TYR A 402 -15.18 -2.92 2.55
C TYR A 402 -14.73 -4.35 2.81
N GLN A 403 -13.67 -4.74 2.13
CA GLN A 403 -12.99 -6.02 2.35
C GLN A 403 -11.49 -5.77 2.43
N VAL A 404 -10.84 -6.36 3.43
CA VAL A 404 -9.42 -6.15 3.69
C VAL A 404 -8.80 -7.49 4.02
N SER A 405 -7.72 -7.84 3.34
CA SER A 405 -7.00 -9.09 3.57
C SER A 405 -5.55 -8.82 3.97
N TYR A 406 -5.01 -9.72 4.79
CA TYR A 406 -3.63 -9.71 5.22
C TYR A 406 -2.94 -11.00 4.78
N ARG A 407 -1.67 -10.89 4.38
CA ARG A 407 -0.83 -12.01 3.97
C ARG A 407 0.36 -12.13 4.92
N LYS A 408 0.66 -13.37 5.32
CA LYS A 408 1.86 -13.69 6.09
C LYS A 408 3.08 -13.79 5.17
N THR A 409 4.17 -13.11 5.51
CA THR A 409 5.49 -13.23 4.86
C THR A 409 6.52 -13.44 5.96
N GLY A 410 7.15 -14.62 6.01
CA GLY A 410 7.94 -15.02 7.18
C GLY A 410 7.03 -15.17 8.41
N GLU A 411 7.36 -14.47 9.51
CA GLU A 411 6.56 -14.50 10.75
C GLU A 411 5.54 -13.36 10.87
N LEU A 412 5.59 -12.37 9.98
CA LEU A 412 4.78 -11.16 10.09
C LEU A 412 3.64 -11.14 9.08
N TRP A 413 2.56 -10.44 9.43
CA TRP A 413 1.41 -10.16 8.59
C TRP A 413 1.53 -8.77 7.98
N TYR A 414 1.13 -8.67 6.71
CA TYR A 414 1.20 -7.44 5.92
C TYR A 414 -0.15 -7.24 5.24
N LEU A 415 -0.56 -5.98 5.07
CA LEU A 415 -1.67 -5.64 4.18
C LEU A 415 -1.44 -6.29 2.81
N ASN A 416 -2.44 -7.04 2.35
CA ASN A 416 -2.39 -7.74 1.07
C ASN A 416 -3.30 -7.09 0.04
N SER A 417 -4.57 -6.87 0.40
CA SER A 417 -5.50 -6.13 -0.44
C SER A 417 -6.52 -5.37 0.39
N ALA A 418 -7.05 -4.30 -0.18
CA ALA A 418 -8.18 -3.56 0.33
C ALA A 418 -9.12 -3.22 -0.83
N GLN A 419 -10.41 -3.46 -0.64
CA GLN A 419 -11.45 -3.12 -1.60
C GLN A 419 -12.50 -2.25 -0.93
N SER A 420 -12.93 -1.21 -1.66
CA SER A 420 -14.09 -0.38 -1.32
C SER A 420 -15.13 -0.52 -2.42
N SER A 421 -16.37 -0.80 -2.06
CA SER A 421 -17.52 -0.90 -2.95
C SER A 421 -18.61 0.04 -2.46
N ALA A 422 -18.84 1.13 -3.19
CA ALA A 422 -19.65 2.25 -2.75
C ALA A 422 -20.75 2.57 -3.77
N SER A 423 -22.00 2.54 -3.33
CA SER A 423 -23.20 2.77 -4.16
C SER A 423 -23.93 4.04 -3.76
N PHE A 424 -24.27 4.88 -4.73
CA PHE A 424 -24.95 6.17 -4.50
C PHE A 424 -26.09 6.37 -5.47
N ARG A 425 -27.21 6.89 -4.97
CA ARG A 425 -28.26 7.45 -5.83
C ARG A 425 -28.04 8.95 -5.99
N VAL A 426 -27.89 9.40 -7.23
CA VAL A 426 -27.74 10.81 -7.60
C VAL A 426 -29.02 11.27 -8.30
N ARG A 427 -29.56 12.41 -7.87
CA ARG A 427 -30.75 13.03 -8.46
C ARG A 427 -30.53 14.51 -8.74
N ASN A 428 -30.86 14.94 -9.95
CA ASN A 428 -30.97 16.35 -10.33
C ASN A 428 -32.19 16.50 -11.25
N ARG A 429 -33.05 17.49 -10.96
CA ARG A 429 -34.26 17.75 -11.77
C ARG A 429 -33.98 18.59 -13.01
N GLU A 430 -33.05 19.54 -12.93
CA GLU A 430 -32.67 20.42 -14.04
C GLU A 430 -31.98 19.62 -15.14
N ASP A 431 -31.12 18.68 -14.76
CA ASP A 431 -30.35 17.84 -15.68
C ASP A 431 -31.04 16.49 -15.98
N ASN A 432 -32.27 16.27 -15.49
CA ASN A 432 -33.01 15.01 -15.60
C ASN A 432 -32.21 13.76 -15.18
N VAL A 433 -31.38 13.89 -14.15
CA VAL A 433 -30.56 12.80 -13.61
C VAL A 433 -31.33 12.09 -12.50
N ASN A 434 -31.46 10.77 -12.61
CA ASN A 434 -31.88 9.89 -11.53
C ASN A 434 -31.25 8.51 -11.72
N SER A 435 -29.96 8.43 -11.42
CA SER A 435 -29.14 7.24 -11.67
C SER A 435 -28.52 6.71 -10.38
N VAL A 436 -28.18 5.43 -10.41
CA VAL A 436 -27.35 4.78 -9.39
C VAL A 436 -25.93 4.71 -9.92
N PHE A 437 -25.00 5.23 -9.13
CA PHE A 437 -23.58 5.14 -9.39
C PHE A 437 -22.98 4.11 -8.45
N HIS A 438 -22.12 3.26 -8.99
CA HIS A 438 -21.36 2.29 -8.21
C HIS A 438 -19.87 2.46 -8.50
N SER A 439 -19.11 2.73 -7.45
CA SER A 439 -17.66 2.88 -7.48
C SER A 439 -17.02 1.71 -6.75
N VAL A 440 -16.11 1.02 -7.42
CA VAL A 440 -15.29 -0.05 -6.84
C VAL A 440 -13.84 0.36 -6.93
N SER A 441 -13.17 0.46 -5.79
CA SER A 441 -11.73 0.72 -5.68
C SER A 441 -11.03 -0.52 -5.15
N ASP A 442 -10.09 -1.06 -5.92
CA ASP A 442 -9.20 -2.15 -5.56
C ASP A 442 -7.80 -1.61 -5.27
N LEU A 443 -7.22 -1.99 -4.14
CA LEU A 443 -5.79 -1.83 -3.83
C LEU A 443 -5.21 -3.21 -3.56
N LEU A 444 -4.14 -3.57 -4.28
CA LEU A 444 -3.43 -4.84 -4.15
C LEU A 444 -1.94 -4.59 -3.94
N ILE A 445 -1.38 -5.08 -2.83
CA ILE A 445 0.06 -5.04 -2.57
C ILE A 445 0.75 -6.19 -3.33
N THR A 446 1.50 -5.84 -4.35
CA THR A 446 2.13 -6.81 -5.28
C THR A 446 3.57 -7.15 -4.87
N LYS A 447 4.25 -6.24 -4.17
CA LYS A 447 5.59 -6.38 -3.59
C LYS A 447 5.70 -5.57 -2.30
N HIS A 448 6.50 -6.03 -1.33
CA HIS A 448 6.98 -5.17 -0.24
C HIS A 448 8.40 -5.50 0.19
N GLU A 449 9.19 -4.49 0.54
CA GLU A 449 10.58 -4.62 1.04
C GLU A 449 10.84 -3.69 2.24
N PRO A 450 11.77 -4.03 3.15
CA PRO A 450 12.14 -3.13 4.23
C PRO A 450 12.79 -1.89 3.64
N THR A 451 12.52 -0.73 4.23
CA THR A 451 13.12 0.52 3.74
C THR A 451 13.53 1.42 4.89
N ARG A 452 14.58 2.21 4.65
CA ARG A 452 14.98 3.33 5.51
C ARG A 452 14.37 4.66 5.05
N LEU A 453 13.70 4.67 3.89
CA LEU A 453 13.04 5.87 3.38
C LEU A 453 12.04 6.41 4.41
N ARG A 454 12.12 7.71 4.69
CA ARG A 454 11.28 8.35 5.72
C ARG A 454 10.07 9.06 5.16
N ARG A 455 10.23 9.60 3.95
CA ARG A 455 9.23 10.33 3.17
C ARG A 455 9.59 10.27 1.70
N PHE A 456 8.58 10.37 0.83
CA PHE A 456 8.81 10.76 -0.55
C PHE A 456 9.06 12.29 -0.65
N PRO A 457 9.60 12.80 -1.76
CA PRO A 457 9.52 14.23 -2.10
C PRO A 457 8.06 14.73 -2.02
N LYS A 458 7.84 16.00 -1.66
CA LYS A 458 6.47 16.50 -1.43
C LYS A 458 5.64 16.54 -2.71
N GLU A 459 6.31 16.78 -3.82
CA GLU A 459 5.73 16.92 -5.16
C GLU A 459 5.27 15.57 -5.73
N GLU A 460 5.82 14.46 -5.22
CA GLU A 460 5.46 13.09 -5.61
C GLU A 460 4.35 12.49 -4.72
N GLN A 461 4.02 13.13 -3.60
CA GLN A 461 3.09 12.58 -2.61
C GLN A 461 1.63 12.80 -2.99
N LEU A 462 0.88 11.70 -2.96
CA LEU A 462 -0.58 11.73 -2.98
C LEU A 462 -1.12 12.06 -1.58
N ASN A 463 -2.03 13.02 -1.55
CA ASN A 463 -2.70 13.52 -0.35
C ASN A 463 -4.19 13.18 -0.40
N SER A 464 -4.87 13.32 0.75
CA SER A 464 -6.34 13.21 0.83
C SER A 464 -7.08 14.25 -0.02
N SER A 465 -6.39 15.31 -0.46
CA SER A 465 -6.92 16.31 -1.39
C SER A 465 -7.00 15.84 -2.84
N ASP A 466 -6.19 14.86 -3.20
CA ASP A 466 -5.86 14.63 -4.59
C ASP A 466 -6.90 13.69 -5.20
N ILE A 467 -7.39 14.08 -6.37
CA ILE A 467 -8.36 13.29 -7.10
C ILE A 467 -7.57 12.42 -8.06
N PHE A 468 -7.62 11.11 -7.84
CA PHE A 468 -6.83 10.16 -8.60
C PHE A 468 -7.00 10.30 -10.12
N THR A 469 -8.22 10.53 -10.60
CA THR A 469 -8.51 10.74 -12.02
C THR A 469 -7.89 12.01 -12.62
N GLU A 470 -7.47 12.97 -11.79
CA GLU A 470 -6.81 14.23 -12.22
C GLU A 470 -5.28 14.09 -12.27
N ILE A 471 -4.72 13.01 -11.68
CA ILE A 471 -3.27 12.79 -11.57
C ILE A 471 -2.73 11.97 -12.75
N ILE A 472 -3.59 11.18 -13.40
CA ILE A 472 -3.21 10.35 -14.54
C ILE A 472 -3.21 11.23 -15.80
N SER A 473 -2.03 11.67 -16.24
CA SER A 473 -1.89 12.57 -17.39
C SER A 473 -1.68 11.86 -18.72
N ASP A 474 -1.03 10.69 -18.76
CA ASP A 474 -0.54 10.11 -20.01
C ASP A 474 -0.76 8.59 -20.11
N TYR A 475 -1.14 8.13 -21.30
CA TYR A 475 -1.26 6.71 -21.64
C TYR A 475 0.11 6.13 -22.03
N ASP A 476 0.55 5.09 -21.32
CA ASP A 476 1.78 4.34 -21.61
C ASP A 476 1.42 2.98 -22.29
N PRO A 477 1.88 2.70 -23.53
CA PRO A 477 1.54 1.48 -24.25
C PRO A 477 2.19 0.20 -23.71
N GLU A 478 3.27 0.27 -22.93
CA GLU A 478 3.86 -0.88 -22.20
C GLU A 478 3.42 -0.91 -20.74
N PHE A 479 2.23 -0.33 -20.47
CA PHE A 479 1.76 0.11 -19.17
C PHE A 479 2.11 -0.78 -17.98
N TRP A 480 1.89 -2.09 -18.12
CA TRP A 480 2.05 -3.02 -17.02
C TRP A 480 3.46 -3.61 -16.91
N GLY A 481 4.28 -3.59 -17.97
CA GLY A 481 5.63 -4.17 -17.98
C GLY A 481 5.71 -5.48 -17.17
N SER A 482 6.60 -5.51 -16.18
CA SER A 482 6.79 -6.61 -15.21
C SER A 482 5.88 -6.59 -13.98
N TYR A 483 4.97 -5.61 -13.83
CA TYR A 483 4.09 -5.49 -12.67
C TYR A 483 2.93 -6.50 -12.72
N ASN A 484 2.69 -7.13 -11.56
CA ASN A 484 1.49 -7.93 -11.32
C ASN A 484 0.27 -7.03 -11.14
N ILE A 485 -0.88 -7.48 -11.64
CA ILE A 485 -2.15 -6.76 -11.61
C ILE A 485 -3.32 -7.69 -11.33
N ILE A 486 -4.46 -7.12 -10.95
CA ILE A 486 -5.73 -7.84 -10.97
C ILE A 486 -6.24 -7.84 -12.41
N GLN A 487 -6.28 -9.02 -13.04
CA GLN A 487 -6.79 -9.16 -14.40
C GLN A 487 -8.21 -8.57 -14.52
N PRO A 488 -8.49 -7.74 -15.53
CA PRO A 488 -9.86 -7.27 -15.75
C PRO A 488 -10.77 -8.46 -16.09
N THR A 489 -12.03 -8.37 -15.69
CA THR A 489 -13.07 -9.30 -16.18
C THR A 489 -13.23 -9.14 -17.69
N ASP A 490 -13.84 -10.11 -18.36
CA ASP A 490 -14.02 -10.01 -19.82
C ASP A 490 -14.90 -8.78 -20.17
N ASP A 491 -15.91 -8.50 -19.36
CA ASP A 491 -16.78 -7.34 -19.57
C ASP A 491 -16.08 -6.01 -19.27
N LEU A 492 -15.27 -5.94 -18.22
CA LEU A 492 -14.44 -4.77 -17.95
C LEU A 492 -13.40 -4.56 -19.05
N ARG A 493 -12.80 -5.64 -19.58
CA ARG A 493 -11.85 -5.56 -20.70
C ARG A 493 -12.53 -5.01 -21.97
N LYS A 494 -13.74 -5.48 -22.28
CA LYS A 494 -14.55 -4.92 -23.39
C LYS A 494 -14.86 -3.44 -23.16
N ALA A 495 -15.22 -3.06 -21.92
CA ALA A 495 -15.48 -1.67 -21.57
C ALA A 495 -14.22 -0.80 -21.73
N ILE A 496 -13.08 -1.22 -21.19
CA ILE A 496 -11.79 -0.52 -21.34
C ILE A 496 -11.48 -0.22 -22.80
N ARG A 497 -11.71 -1.19 -23.70
CA ARG A 497 -11.56 -1.01 -25.16
C ARG A 497 -12.56 -0.01 -25.74
N ALA A 498 -13.83 -0.13 -25.37
CA ALA A 498 -14.90 0.75 -25.84
C ALA A 498 -14.71 2.21 -25.38
N LEU A 499 -14.19 2.42 -24.16
CA LEU A 499 -13.90 3.74 -23.59
C LEU A 499 -12.55 4.31 -24.11
N GLY A 500 -11.95 3.71 -25.14
CA GLY A 500 -10.74 4.23 -25.79
C GLY A 500 -9.47 4.20 -24.93
N VAL A 501 -9.44 3.43 -23.82
CA VAL A 501 -8.28 3.34 -22.93
C VAL A 501 -7.05 2.80 -23.67
N GLU A 502 -7.22 1.89 -24.64
CA GLU A 502 -6.11 1.25 -25.38
C GLU A 502 -5.57 2.09 -26.55
N SER A 503 -6.27 3.15 -26.95
CA SER A 503 -5.96 3.97 -28.13
C SER A 503 -5.32 5.30 -27.74
N GLY A 504 -4.03 5.24 -27.35
CA GLY A 504 -3.16 6.41 -27.39
C GLY A 504 -3.13 6.99 -28.82
N ASN A 505 -3.39 8.28 -28.95
CA ASN A 505 -3.45 9.02 -30.20
C ASN A 505 -2.25 8.75 -31.11
N ASN A 506 -2.44 7.91 -32.13
CA ASN A 506 -1.67 7.91 -33.38
C ASN A 506 -2.52 8.51 -34.50
N GLN A 507 -3.02 9.74 -34.30
CA GLN A 507 -3.55 10.57 -35.38
C GLN A 507 -2.84 11.91 -35.39
N THR A 508 -1.58 11.89 -35.86
CA THR A 508 -0.99 13.00 -36.59
C THR A 508 -0.98 12.61 -38.06
N GLN A 509 -1.90 13.19 -38.84
CA GLN A 509 -1.67 13.62 -40.21
C GLN A 509 -2.63 14.75 -40.56
#